data_AF-A0A4Y2AQS2-F1
#
_entry.id   AF-A0A4Y2AQS2-F1
#
_cell.length_a   1.000
_cell.length_b   1.000
_cell.length_c   1.000
_cell.angle_alpha   90.00
_cell.angle_beta   90.00
_cell.angle_gamma   90.00
#
_symmetry.space_group_name_H-M   'P 1'
#
loop_
_entity.id
_entity.type
_entity.pdbx_description
1 polymer ?
#
loop_
_entity_poly.entity_id
_entity_poly.type
_entity_poly.pdbx_seq_one_letter_code
_entity_poly.pdbx_strand_id
1 'polypeptide(L)'
;MLDGRTPLHVFERGTVIGVRYRDEILEPYVHLFRGAVGPEFILMDDNARPHRALLVDEFLESEDIRRMDWPARSPDPNPIEHVWDALGRAIATRNPPPRTIQEMKALLLNEWDQLPQKMIGCLISSMKSCCKACISVRGNHTPY
;
A
#
# COMPACT_ATOMS: atom_id res chain seq x y z
N MET A 1 7.00 -13.11 -13.62
CA MET A 1 6.89 -11.64 -13.59
C MET A 1 6.12 -11.33 -12.34
N LEU A 2 6.59 -10.45 -11.45
CA LEU A 2 5.76 -10.04 -10.31
C LEU A 2 4.69 -9.11 -10.89
N ASP A 3 3.42 -9.51 -10.82
CA ASP A 3 2.30 -8.75 -11.37
C ASP A 3 1.98 -7.51 -10.50
N GLY A 4 2.99 -6.91 -9.85
CA GLY A 4 2.88 -5.65 -9.11
C GLY A 4 1.91 -5.66 -7.92
N ARG A 5 1.36 -6.81 -7.53
CA ARG A 5 0.35 -6.95 -6.49
C ARG A 5 0.73 -8.08 -5.52
N THR A 6 0.74 -7.77 -4.23
CA THR A 6 0.85 -8.77 -3.15
C THR A 6 -0.53 -9.36 -2.82
N PRO A 7 -0.61 -10.46 -2.07
CA PRO A 7 -1.84 -10.78 -1.35
C PRO A 7 -2.30 -9.61 -0.48
N LEU A 8 -3.61 -9.41 -0.36
CA LEU A 8 -4.19 -8.46 0.59
C LEU A 8 -4.16 -9.07 1.99
N HIS A 9 -3.36 -8.51 2.88
CA HIS A 9 -3.26 -8.96 4.28
C HIS A 9 -4.38 -8.37 5.13
N VAL A 10 -5.03 -9.21 5.94
CA VAL A 10 -6.10 -8.79 6.85
C VAL A 10 -5.70 -9.11 8.28
N PHE A 11 -5.47 -8.09 9.08
CA PHE A 11 -5.21 -8.24 10.51
C PHE A 11 -6.50 -8.67 11.23
N GLU A 12 -6.52 -9.87 11.82
CA GLU A 12 -7.73 -10.44 12.43
C GLU A 12 -8.26 -9.62 13.62
N ARG A 13 -7.36 -9.09 14.46
CA ARG A 13 -7.71 -8.33 15.67
C ARG A 13 -6.62 -7.34 16.04
N GLY A 14 -6.98 -6.34 16.82
CA GLY A 14 -6.05 -5.41 17.49
C GLY A 14 -5.50 -4.32 16.57
N THR A 15 -4.77 -3.39 17.18
CA THR A 15 -4.10 -2.29 16.46
C THR A 15 -2.82 -2.79 15.81
N VAL A 16 -2.53 -2.29 14.62
CA VAL A 16 -1.23 -2.51 13.97
C VAL A 16 -0.19 -1.68 14.72
N ILE A 17 0.82 -2.35 15.27
CA ILE A 17 1.98 -1.74 15.93
C ILE A 17 3.23 -2.11 15.15
N GLY A 18 4.36 -1.43 15.40
CA GLY A 18 5.60 -1.63 14.64
C GLY A 18 6.01 -3.10 14.50
N VAL A 19 5.96 -3.88 15.59
CA VAL A 19 6.28 -5.32 15.59
C VAL A 19 5.43 -6.09 14.59
N ARG A 20 4.10 -5.86 14.60
CA ARG A 20 3.17 -6.51 13.68
C ARG A 20 3.39 -6.07 12.25
N TYR A 21 3.71 -4.79 12.03
CA TYR A 21 4.04 -4.31 10.70
C TYR A 21 5.31 -5.00 10.16
N ARG A 22 6.34 -5.16 10.99
CA ARG A 22 7.54 -5.92 10.61
C ARG A 22 7.20 -7.39 10.29
N ASP A 23 6.61 -8.11 11.25
CA ASP A 23 6.46 -9.57 11.21
C ASP A 23 5.37 -10.04 10.24
N GLU A 24 4.28 -9.28 10.11
CA GLU A 24 3.12 -9.68 9.30
C GLU A 24 3.12 -8.99 7.92
N ILE A 25 3.91 -7.92 7.71
CA ILE A 25 3.93 -7.17 6.44
C ILE A 25 5.33 -7.12 5.80
N LEU A 26 6.33 -6.56 6.48
CA LEU A 26 7.63 -6.30 5.86
C LEU A 26 8.39 -7.60 5.55
N GLU A 27 8.51 -8.49 6.52
CA GLU A 27 9.21 -9.77 6.37
C GLU A 27 8.54 -10.70 5.33
N PRO A 28 7.22 -10.95 5.38
CA PRO A 28 6.59 -11.89 4.44
C PRO A 28 6.36 -11.32 3.04
N TYR A 29 6.25 -10.00 2.86
CA TYR A 29 5.93 -9.42 1.56
C TYR A 29 7.04 -8.52 1.02
N VAL A 30 7.47 -7.51 1.79
CA VAL A 30 8.41 -6.49 1.28
C VAL A 30 9.80 -7.09 1.03
N HIS A 31 10.31 -7.91 1.96
CA HIS A 31 11.60 -8.58 1.80
C HIS A 31 11.63 -9.49 0.56
N LEU A 32 10.56 -10.23 0.29
CA LEU A 32 10.44 -11.05 -0.93
C LEU A 32 10.55 -10.21 -2.21
N PHE A 33 9.86 -9.07 -2.26
CA PHE A 33 9.92 -8.18 -3.42
C PHE A 33 11.29 -7.50 -3.54
N ARG A 34 11.93 -7.13 -2.43
CA ARG A 34 13.32 -6.64 -2.43
C ARG A 34 14.27 -7.67 -3.02
N GLY A 35 14.12 -8.95 -2.67
CA GLY A 35 14.93 -10.04 -3.22
C GLY A 35 14.70 -10.26 -4.72
N ALA A 36 13.47 -10.12 -5.18
CA ALA A 36 13.11 -10.33 -6.59
C ALA A 36 13.44 -9.15 -7.51
N VAL A 37 13.26 -7.91 -7.04
CA VAL A 37 13.54 -6.68 -7.82
C VAL A 37 15.02 -6.29 -7.75
N GLY A 38 15.70 -6.60 -6.64
CA GLY A 38 17.09 -6.23 -6.43
C GLY A 38 17.27 -4.80 -5.87
N PRO A 39 18.48 -4.23 -5.94
CA PRO A 39 18.86 -3.00 -5.24
C PRO A 39 18.08 -1.75 -5.67
N GLU A 40 17.42 -1.80 -6.83
CA GLU A 40 16.53 -0.73 -7.30
C GLU A 40 15.14 -0.73 -6.64
N PHE A 41 14.85 -1.72 -5.78
CA PHE A 41 13.62 -1.72 -4.99
C PHE A 41 13.62 -0.54 -4.02
N ILE A 42 12.50 0.18 -4.00
CA ILE A 42 12.25 1.27 -3.05
C ILE A 42 10.88 0.99 -2.41
N LEU A 43 10.87 0.90 -1.08
CA LEU A 43 9.65 0.84 -0.30
C LEU A 43 9.01 2.23 -0.24
N MET A 44 7.74 2.32 -0.58
CA MET A 44 6.91 3.50 -0.36
C MET A 44 5.86 3.16 0.69
N ASP A 45 5.82 3.95 1.75
CA ASP A 45 4.83 3.92 2.83
C ASP A 45 4.51 5.35 3.28
N ASP A 46 3.47 5.50 4.10
CA ASP A 46 3.16 6.77 4.73
C ASP A 46 3.90 6.93 6.08
N ASN A 47 3.73 8.09 6.71
CA ASN A 47 4.31 8.38 8.00
C ASN A 47 3.46 7.88 9.20
N ALA A 48 2.68 6.80 9.03
CA ALA A 48 1.94 6.22 10.14
C ALA A 48 2.89 5.73 11.25
N ARG A 49 2.44 5.83 12.51
CA ARG A 49 3.28 5.51 13.68
C ARG A 49 3.93 4.11 13.62
N PRO A 50 3.25 3.03 13.18
CA PRO A 50 3.88 1.72 13.06
C PRO A 50 5.02 1.67 12.04
N HIS A 51 4.89 2.39 10.93
CA HIS A 51 5.90 2.42 9.84
C HIS A 51 7.15 3.20 10.23
N ARG A 52 7.03 4.08 11.22
CA ARG A 52 8.10 4.93 11.77
C ARG A 52 8.57 4.48 13.15
N ALA A 53 8.29 3.24 13.52
CA ALA A 53 8.83 2.65 14.74
C ALA A 53 10.32 2.33 14.56
N LEU A 54 11.13 2.51 15.62
CA LEU A 54 12.58 2.26 15.56
C LEU A 54 12.92 0.86 15.01
N LEU A 55 12.23 -0.17 15.49
CA LEU A 55 12.44 -1.55 15.04
C LEU A 55 12.16 -1.76 13.54
N VAL A 56 11.31 -0.93 12.95
CA VAL A 56 11.01 -0.97 11.51
C VAL A 56 12.14 -0.32 10.74
N ASP A 57 12.65 0.83 11.20
CA ASP A 57 13.81 1.47 10.60
C ASP A 57 15.05 0.54 10.65
N GLU A 58 15.30 -0.09 11.81
CA GLU A 58 16.38 -1.07 11.99
C GLU A 58 16.26 -2.28 11.04
N PHE A 59 15.03 -2.79 10.84
CA PHE A 59 14.78 -3.88 9.90
C PHE A 59 15.03 -3.47 8.45
N LEU A 60 14.56 -2.28 8.04
CA LEU A 60 14.78 -1.80 6.68
C LEU A 60 16.27 -1.59 6.39
N GLU A 61 17.03 -1.11 7.38
CA GLU A 61 18.49 -0.97 7.27
C GLU A 61 19.18 -2.34 7.17
N SER A 62 18.82 -3.32 8.02
CA SER A 62 19.44 -4.65 7.98
C SER A 62 19.19 -5.40 6.68
N GLU A 63 18.03 -5.16 6.05
CA GLU A 63 17.62 -5.79 4.80
C GLU A 63 18.04 -5.00 3.54
N ASP A 64 18.79 -3.90 3.68
CA ASP A 64 19.17 -2.99 2.59
C ASP A 64 17.94 -2.56 1.74
N ILE A 65 16.85 -2.23 2.43
CA ILE A 65 15.61 -1.74 1.83
C ILE A 65 15.58 -0.22 1.93
N ARG A 66 15.76 0.44 0.79
CA ARG A 66 15.59 1.89 0.70
C ARG A 66 14.11 2.25 0.85
N ARG A 67 13.82 3.20 1.73
CA ARG A 67 12.48 3.80 1.87
C ARG A 67 12.43 5.14 1.17
N MET A 68 11.34 5.41 0.47
CA MET A 68 11.07 6.71 -0.14
C MET A 68 10.76 7.76 0.93
N ASP A 69 11.34 8.95 0.79
CA ASP A 69 10.95 10.10 1.60
C ASP A 69 9.53 10.54 1.22
N TRP A 70 8.60 10.49 2.18
CA TRP A 70 7.21 10.88 1.98
C TRP A 70 6.85 12.09 2.85
N PRO A 71 6.29 13.17 2.28
CA PRO A 71 5.88 14.32 3.07
C PRO A 71 4.73 14.00 4.02
N ALA A 72 4.76 14.58 5.22
CA ALA A 72 3.68 14.42 6.18
C ALA A 72 2.36 15.00 5.62
N ARG A 73 1.23 14.34 5.93
CA ARG A 73 -0.14 14.78 5.58
C ARG A 73 -0.38 14.98 4.07
N SER A 74 0.30 14.21 3.23
CA SER A 74 0.09 14.20 1.78
C SER A 74 -0.53 12.87 1.36
N PRO A 75 -1.86 12.70 1.49
CA PRO A 75 -2.56 11.52 0.99
C PRO A 75 -2.71 11.57 -0.55
N ASP A 76 -2.79 12.77 -1.13
CA ASP A 76 -3.06 13.02 -2.55
C ASP A 76 -2.18 12.25 -3.55
N PRO A 77 -0.89 11.96 -3.29
CA PRO A 77 -0.07 11.21 -4.23
C PRO A 77 0.00 9.70 -3.95
N ASN A 78 -0.72 9.16 -2.95
CA ASN A 78 -0.62 7.75 -2.58
C ASN A 78 -1.48 6.86 -3.49
N PRO A 79 -0.90 6.07 -4.43
CA PRO A 79 -1.67 5.31 -5.39
C PRO A 79 -2.53 4.22 -4.77
N ILE A 80 -2.19 3.77 -3.56
CA ILE A 80 -2.97 2.74 -2.88
C ILE A 80 -4.35 3.26 -2.45
N GLU A 81 -4.52 4.57 -2.25
CA GLU A 81 -5.82 5.19 -1.96
C GLU A 81 -6.80 4.99 -3.12
N HIS A 82 -6.33 5.11 -4.37
CA HIS A 82 -7.16 4.81 -5.54
C HIS A 82 -7.58 3.34 -5.60
N VAL A 83 -6.72 2.43 -5.13
CA VAL A 83 -7.07 1.01 -5.03
C VAL A 83 -8.13 0.79 -3.96
N TRP A 84 -7.97 1.40 -2.78
CA TRP A 84 -8.96 1.34 -1.70
C TRP A 84 -10.33 1.89 -2.11
N ASP A 85 -10.34 3.01 -2.81
CA ASP A 85 -11.55 3.63 -3.35
C ASP A 85 -12.24 2.73 -4.39
N ALA A 86 -11.49 2.06 -5.26
CA ALA A 86 -12.04 1.07 -6.19
C ALA A 86 -12.69 -0.12 -5.47
N LEU A 87 -12.03 -0.67 -4.44
CA LEU A 87 -12.57 -1.76 -3.62
C LEU A 87 -13.82 -1.33 -2.84
N GLY A 88 -13.78 -0.14 -2.24
CA GLY A 88 -14.90 0.44 -1.50
C GLY A 88 -16.14 0.59 -2.38
N ARG A 89 -15.98 1.11 -3.60
CA ARG A 89 -17.07 1.19 -4.60
C ARG A 89 -17.60 -0.19 -4.97
N ALA A 90 -16.72 -1.15 -5.26
CA ALA A 90 -17.14 -2.50 -5.64
C ALA A 90 -18.04 -3.13 -4.56
N ILE A 91 -17.64 -3.00 -3.29
CA ILE A 91 -18.42 -3.48 -2.15
C ILE A 91 -19.72 -2.72 -1.98
N ALA A 92 -19.72 -1.39 -2.12
CA ALA A 92 -20.92 -0.55 -1.99
C ALA A 92 -22.01 -0.90 -3.02
N THR A 93 -21.64 -1.46 -4.17
CA THR A 93 -22.59 -1.90 -5.21
C THR A 93 -23.19 -3.29 -4.98
N ARG A 94 -22.73 -4.03 -3.96
CA ARG A 94 -23.20 -5.40 -3.70
C ARG A 94 -24.64 -5.41 -3.19
N ASN A 95 -25.42 -6.35 -3.72
CA ASN A 95 -26.81 -6.58 -3.31
C ASN A 95 -27.06 -8.10 -3.09
N PRO A 96 -27.40 -8.56 -1.88
CA PRO A 96 -27.48 -7.77 -0.64
C PRO A 96 -26.11 -7.25 -0.18
N PRO A 97 -26.06 -6.17 0.62
CA PRO A 97 -24.81 -5.72 1.22
C PRO A 97 -24.29 -6.75 2.25
N PRO A 98 -22.97 -6.82 2.47
CA PRO A 98 -22.40 -7.69 3.51
C PRO A 98 -22.93 -7.31 4.89
N ARG A 99 -23.28 -8.32 5.68
CA ARG A 99 -23.89 -8.20 7.00
C ARG A 99 -22.95 -8.58 8.13
N THR A 100 -21.86 -9.27 7.82
CA THR A 100 -20.87 -9.72 8.80
C THR A 100 -19.46 -9.28 8.41
N ILE A 101 -18.56 -9.18 9.39
CA ILE A 101 -17.13 -8.92 9.15
C ILE A 101 -16.53 -10.01 8.25
N GLN A 102 -16.97 -11.26 8.41
CA GLN A 102 -16.47 -12.38 7.62
C GLN A 102 -16.91 -12.28 6.15
N GLU A 103 -18.15 -11.88 5.88
CA GLU A 103 -18.63 -11.61 4.53
C GLU A 103 -17.86 -10.44 3.91
N MET A 104 -17.66 -9.36 4.67
CA MET A 104 -16.88 -8.20 4.22
C MET A 104 -15.44 -8.58 3.85
N LYS A 105 -14.78 -9.37 4.70
CA LYS A 105 -13.42 -9.88 4.46
C LYS A 105 -13.36 -10.74 3.19
N ALA A 106 -14.29 -11.68 3.03
CA ALA A 106 -14.32 -12.55 1.86
C ALA A 106 -14.54 -11.74 0.57
N LEU A 107 -15.42 -10.75 0.60
CA LEU A 107 -15.66 -9.85 -0.53
C LEU A 107 -14.41 -9.02 -0.85
N LEU A 108 -13.77 -8.39 0.14
CA LEU A 108 -12.54 -7.61 -0.07
C LEU A 108 -11.44 -8.43 -0.74
N LEU A 109 -11.22 -9.66 -0.27
CA LEU A 109 -10.21 -10.56 -0.85
C LEU A 109 -10.56 -10.95 -2.30
N ASN A 110 -11.83 -11.21 -2.57
CA ASN A 110 -12.28 -11.53 -3.93
C ASN A 110 -12.20 -10.32 -4.88
N GLU A 111 -12.61 -9.13 -4.44
CA GLU A 111 -12.49 -7.90 -5.25
C GLU A 111 -11.02 -7.55 -5.49
N TRP A 112 -10.17 -7.70 -4.47
CA TRP A 112 -8.72 -7.52 -4.60
C TRP A 112 -8.16 -8.40 -5.70
N ASP A 113 -8.53 -9.69 -5.72
CA ASP A 113 -8.03 -10.64 -6.71
C ASP A 113 -8.52 -10.32 -8.14
N GLN A 114 -9.72 -9.76 -8.26
CA GLN A 114 -10.32 -9.36 -9.54
C GLN A 114 -9.89 -7.98 -10.04
N LEU A 115 -9.09 -7.22 -9.26
CA LEU A 115 -8.61 -5.91 -9.70
C LEU A 115 -7.87 -6.02 -11.05
N PRO A 116 -8.26 -5.21 -12.06
CA PRO A 116 -7.62 -5.28 -13.36
C PRO A 116 -6.14 -4.93 -13.28
N GLN A 117 -5.27 -5.79 -13.81
CA GLN A 117 -3.82 -5.53 -13.84
C GLN A 117 -3.46 -4.22 -14.56
N LYS A 118 -4.26 -3.84 -15.56
CA LYS A 118 -4.14 -2.55 -16.24
C LYS A 118 -4.30 -1.37 -15.27
N MET A 119 -5.22 -1.45 -14.30
CA MET A 119 -5.40 -0.41 -13.28
C MET A 119 -4.15 -0.29 -12.41
N ILE A 120 -3.62 -1.42 -11.93
CA ILE A 120 -2.38 -1.46 -11.13
C ILE A 120 -1.20 -0.86 -11.92
N GLY A 121 -1.02 -1.26 -13.18
CA GLY A 121 0.02 -0.72 -14.05
C GLY A 121 -0.10 0.78 -14.29
N CYS A 122 -1.33 1.30 -14.47
CA CYS A 122 -1.58 2.74 -14.61
C CYS A 122 -1.22 3.51 -13.34
N LEU A 123 -1.55 2.98 -12.16
CA LEU A 123 -1.23 3.60 -10.85
C LEU A 123 0.28 3.62 -10.57
N ILE A 124 0.98 2.53 -10.88
CA ILE A 124 2.44 2.49 -10.75
C ILE A 124 3.09 3.49 -11.72
N SER A 125 2.58 3.58 -12.95
CA SER A 125 3.09 4.52 -13.95
C SER A 125 2.80 5.98 -13.61
N SER A 126 1.69 6.27 -12.93
CA SER A 126 1.30 7.63 -12.56
C SER A 126 2.18 8.19 -11.43
N MET A 127 2.82 7.35 -10.61
CA MET A 127 3.66 7.81 -9.50
C MET A 127 4.72 8.83 -9.89
N LYS A 128 5.39 8.62 -11.01
CA LYS A 128 6.38 9.57 -11.52
C LYS A 128 5.76 10.93 -11.85
N SER A 129 4.53 10.93 -12.37
CA SER A 129 3.76 12.13 -12.67
C SER A 129 3.20 12.79 -11.41
N CYS A 130 2.70 12.02 -10.44
CA CYS A 130 2.24 12.53 -9.15
C CYS A 130 3.37 13.23 -8.40
N CYS A 131 4.55 12.61 -8.30
CA CYS A 131 5.72 13.24 -7.67
C CYS A 131 6.10 14.56 -8.35
N LYS A 132 6.10 14.60 -9.70
CA LYS A 132 6.35 15.84 -10.46
C LYS A 132 5.30 16.90 -10.20
N ALA A 133 4.02 16.51 -10.13
CA ALA A 133 2.92 17.42 -9.83
C ALA A 133 3.07 18.03 -8.44
N CYS A 134 3.34 17.22 -7.40
CA CYS A 134 3.58 17.71 -6.03
C CYS A 134 4.76 18.69 -5.95
N ILE A 135 5.85 18.41 -6.65
CA ILE A 135 7.00 19.33 -6.76
C ILE A 135 6.58 20.65 -7.43
N SER A 136 5.80 20.57 -8.51
CA SER A 136 5.38 21.75 -9.28
C SER A 136 4.50 22.73 -8.49
N VAL A 137 3.71 22.22 -7.54
CA VAL A 137 2.85 23.03 -6.67
C VAL A 137 3.50 23.37 -5.32
N ARG A 138 4.81 23.08 -5.16
CA ARG A 138 5.59 23.30 -3.92
C ARG A 138 4.96 22.64 -2.68
N GLY A 139 4.34 21.47 -2.85
CA GLY A 139 3.69 20.74 -1.75
C GLY A 139 2.29 21.25 -1.36
N ASN A 140 1.69 22.16 -2.12
CA ASN A 140 0.26 22.47 -1.98
C ASN A 140 -0.62 21.34 -2.54
N HIS A 141 -1.92 21.38 -2.21
CA HIS A 141 -2.88 20.37 -2.65
C HIS A 141 -2.87 20.20 -4.19
N THR A 142 -2.74 18.96 -4.64
CA THR A 142 -2.91 18.57 -6.03
C THR A 142 -4.33 17.99 -6.24
N PRO A 143 -5.03 18.31 -7.33
CA PRO A 143 -6.43 17.92 -7.55
C PRO A 143 -6.62 16.44 -7.98
N TYR A 144 -5.80 15.53 -7.45
CA TYR A 144 -5.86 14.09 -7.75
C TYR A 144 -6.84 13.34 -6.86
#